data_AF-A0A812VJ35-F1
#
_entry.id   AF-A0A812VJ35-F1
#
_cell.length_a   1.000
_cell.length_b   1.000
_cell.length_c   1.000
_cell.angle_alpha   90.00
_cell.angle_beta   90.00
_cell.angle_gamma   90.00
#
_symmetry.space_group_name_H-M   'P 1'
#
loop_
_entity.id
_entity.type
_entity.pdbx_description
1 polymer ?
#
loop_
_entity_poly.entity_id
_entity_poly.type
_entity_poly.pdbx_seq_one_letter_code
_entity_poly.pdbx_strand_id
1 'polypeptide(L)'
;VQPQPAGSSPKQEFSSFPPRTPLAVRISKYVAFHQLSAAKLRERLSEQEQGSKHQDNGKVKMLVYSCQPFAQCGGHGDRLNGIITAFLLAVLTGRAFFIDSESPLPLQLLLQPRGIDWRVYGGLQATAGLRHISYHDKRWQFEADLGKLTSFEEEVLVINMNYRMIRSLFEAPALSKASRKLGLPGSAPPFLAAEIFDVLFAPTQLLRQEVHSLRTERAPEHLDS
;
A
#
# COMPACT_ATOMS: atom_id res chain seq x y z
N VAL A 1 27.00 30.58 -44.49
CA VAL A 1 26.42 30.09 -43.22
C VAL A 1 25.06 29.49 -43.54
N GLN A 2 24.98 28.17 -43.66
CA GLN A 2 23.71 27.45 -43.84
C GLN A 2 23.15 27.12 -42.45
N PRO A 3 21.84 27.28 -42.19
CA PRO A 3 21.25 26.88 -40.92
C PRO A 3 21.03 25.37 -40.91
N GLN A 4 21.53 24.71 -39.86
CA GLN A 4 21.26 23.30 -39.61
C GLN A 4 19.82 23.10 -39.11
N PRO A 5 19.15 21.98 -39.45
CA PRO A 5 17.86 21.64 -38.86
C PRO A 5 18.04 21.17 -37.41
N ALA A 6 17.21 21.72 -36.53
CA ALA A 6 17.16 21.37 -35.12
C ALA A 6 16.86 19.87 -34.93
N GLY A 7 17.76 19.18 -34.23
CA GLY A 7 17.55 17.82 -33.78
C GLY A 7 16.33 17.73 -32.87
N SER A 8 15.39 16.86 -33.26
CA SER A 8 14.24 16.51 -32.45
C SER A 8 14.68 15.59 -31.31
N SER A 9 14.57 16.08 -30.07
CA SER A 9 14.70 15.25 -28.88
C SER A 9 13.59 14.17 -28.86
N PRO A 10 13.89 12.93 -28.43
CA PRO A 10 12.90 11.87 -28.41
C PRO A 10 11.80 12.20 -27.40
N LYS A 11 10.56 12.30 -27.87
CA LYS A 11 9.37 12.37 -27.03
C LYS A 11 9.32 11.11 -26.18
N GLN A 12 9.50 11.24 -24.87
CA GLN A 12 9.12 10.19 -23.93
C GLN A 12 7.62 9.95 -24.09
N GLU A 13 7.25 8.83 -24.71
CA GLU A 13 5.88 8.36 -24.75
C GLU A 13 5.43 8.05 -23.33
N PHE A 14 4.72 8.98 -22.72
CA PHE A 14 3.86 8.68 -21.60
C PHE A 14 2.76 7.77 -22.12
N SER A 15 2.86 6.47 -21.82
CA SER A 15 1.79 5.51 -22.06
C SER A 15 0.53 6.00 -21.33
N SER A 16 -0.42 6.55 -22.10
CA SER A 16 -1.73 6.92 -21.59
C SER A 16 -2.56 5.65 -21.48
N PHE A 17 -2.85 5.23 -20.25
CA PHE A 17 -3.80 4.14 -20.04
C PHE A 17 -5.21 4.60 -20.46
N PRO A 18 -6.01 3.73 -21.13
CA PRO A 18 -7.37 4.06 -21.47
C PRO A 18 -8.21 4.36 -20.22
N PRO A 19 -9.26 5.20 -20.34
CA PRO A 19 -10.16 5.48 -19.23
C PRO A 19 -10.71 4.16 -18.66
N ARG A 20 -10.68 4.02 -17.33
CA ARG A 20 -11.12 2.85 -16.55
C ARG A 20 -10.17 1.64 -16.53
N THR A 21 -8.90 1.80 -16.90
CA THR A 21 -7.90 0.75 -16.66
C THR A 21 -7.79 0.46 -15.15
N PRO A 22 -8.02 -0.78 -14.68
CA PRO A 22 -7.95 -1.12 -13.27
C PRO A 22 -6.61 -0.72 -12.66
N LEU A 23 -6.61 -0.24 -11.42
CA LEU A 23 -5.37 0.18 -10.76
C LEU A 23 -4.30 -0.92 -10.78
N ALA A 24 -4.67 -2.17 -10.51
CA ALA A 24 -3.77 -3.32 -10.55
C ALA A 24 -2.95 -3.42 -11.85
N VAL A 25 -3.55 -3.06 -13.00
CA VAL A 25 -2.87 -3.06 -14.30
C VAL A 25 -1.91 -1.87 -14.39
N ARG A 26 -2.36 -0.67 -13.97
CA ARG A 26 -1.54 0.56 -13.95
C ARG A 26 -0.30 0.40 -13.09
N ILE A 27 -0.42 -0.27 -11.95
CA ILE A 27 0.69 -0.54 -11.01
C ILE A 27 1.25 -1.96 -11.14
N SER A 28 1.04 -2.65 -12.27
CA SER A 28 1.47 -4.04 -12.47
C SER A 28 2.96 -4.28 -12.19
N LYS A 29 3.83 -3.34 -12.56
CA LYS A 29 5.27 -3.37 -12.22
C LYS A 29 5.51 -3.39 -10.71
N TYR A 30 4.74 -2.61 -9.95
CA TYR A 30 4.81 -2.61 -8.49
C TYR A 30 4.28 -3.92 -7.91
N VAL A 31 3.18 -4.45 -8.44
CA VAL A 31 2.64 -5.75 -8.01
C VAL A 31 3.68 -6.87 -8.18
N ALA A 32 4.33 -6.94 -9.34
CA ALA A 32 5.40 -7.91 -9.59
C ALA A 32 6.60 -7.70 -8.65
N PHE A 33 7.03 -6.45 -8.45
CA PHE A 33 8.08 -6.11 -7.48
C PHE A 33 7.73 -6.55 -6.06
N HIS A 34 6.49 -6.33 -5.63
CA HIS A 34 6.00 -6.73 -4.31
C HIS A 34 6.05 -8.25 -4.15
N GLN A 35 5.52 -9.00 -5.12
CA GLN A 35 5.49 -10.46 -5.08
C GLN A 35 6.89 -11.07 -4.96
N LEU A 36 7.85 -10.55 -5.74
CA LEU A 36 9.26 -10.95 -5.65
C LEU A 36 9.87 -10.61 -4.28
N SER A 37 9.54 -9.43 -3.76
CA SER A 37 10.02 -8.98 -2.45
C SER A 37 9.49 -9.86 -1.32
N ALA A 38 8.20 -10.21 -1.36
CA ALA A 38 7.56 -11.08 -0.38
C ALA A 38 8.13 -12.52 -0.43
N ALA A 39 8.40 -13.06 -1.63
CA ALA A 39 9.04 -14.36 -1.78
C ALA A 39 10.43 -14.40 -1.13
N LYS A 40 11.28 -13.41 -1.45
CA LYS A 40 12.62 -13.28 -0.84
C LYS A 40 12.58 -13.18 0.68
N LEU A 41 11.61 -12.46 1.24
CA LEU A 41 11.46 -12.34 2.69
C LEU A 41 11.10 -13.68 3.34
N ARG A 42 10.21 -14.48 2.72
CA ARG A 42 9.87 -15.81 3.22
C ARG A 42 11.05 -16.76 3.17
N GLU A 43 11.82 -16.75 2.08
CA GLU A 43 13.05 -17.55 1.95
C GLU A 43 14.03 -17.20 3.08
N ARG A 44 14.33 -15.92 3.29
CA ARG A 44 15.21 -15.45 4.38
C ARG A 44 14.74 -15.90 5.77
N LEU A 45 13.44 -15.82 6.04
CA LEU A 45 12.89 -16.26 7.33
C LEU A 45 13.07 -17.77 7.53
N SER A 46 12.82 -18.57 6.49
CA SER A 46 13.02 -20.02 6.54
C SER A 46 14.49 -20.41 6.74
N GLU A 47 15.43 -19.64 6.16
CA GLU A 47 16.87 -19.87 6.33
C GLU A 47 17.39 -19.42 7.69
N GLN A 48 16.85 -18.32 8.26
CA GLN A 48 17.17 -17.90 9.62
C GLN A 48 16.72 -18.94 10.66
N GLU A 49 15.54 -19.54 10.48
CA GLU A 49 15.07 -20.64 11.32
C GLU A 49 15.98 -21.87 11.23
N GLN A 50 16.67 -22.07 10.10
CA GLN A 50 17.58 -23.18 9.85
C GLN A 50 19.06 -22.85 10.16
N GLY A 51 19.36 -21.67 10.70
CA GLY A 51 20.70 -21.29 11.17
C GLY A 51 21.76 -21.10 10.07
N SER A 52 21.35 -20.89 8.81
CA SER A 52 22.29 -20.72 7.70
C SER A 52 22.75 -19.26 7.52
N LYS A 53 24.05 -19.05 7.22
CA LYS A 53 24.61 -17.70 6.97
C LYS A 53 24.24 -17.24 5.56
N HIS A 54 23.29 -16.32 5.46
CA HIS A 54 22.80 -15.80 4.18
C HIS A 54 23.80 -14.81 3.55
N GLN A 55 24.08 -15.00 2.25
CA GLN A 55 24.79 -14.05 1.40
C GLN A 55 23.85 -12.88 1.04
N ASP A 56 24.31 -11.63 1.16
CA ASP A 56 23.51 -10.40 0.99
C ASP A 56 23.05 -10.20 -0.48
N ASN A 57 22.02 -10.95 -0.88
CA ASN A 57 21.35 -10.80 -2.17
C ASN A 57 20.32 -9.66 -2.10
N GLY A 58 20.83 -8.43 -1.95
CA GLY A 58 20.10 -7.16 -2.11
C GLY A 58 19.02 -6.89 -1.05
N LYS A 59 19.17 -5.79 -0.32
CA LYS A 59 18.19 -5.36 0.69
C LYS A 59 16.86 -4.93 0.06
N VAL A 60 15.75 -5.43 0.61
CA VAL A 60 14.40 -5.11 0.14
C VAL A 60 13.86 -3.99 1.01
N LYS A 61 13.66 -2.80 0.45
CA LYS A 61 13.03 -1.70 1.20
C LYS A 61 11.54 -1.98 1.41
N MET A 62 11.09 -1.89 2.66
CA MET A 62 9.75 -2.19 3.12
C MET A 62 9.10 -0.96 3.73
N LEU A 63 7.77 -0.90 3.61
CA LEU A 63 6.90 0.01 4.36
C LEU A 63 5.84 -0.83 5.03
N VAL A 64 5.79 -0.77 6.35
CA VAL A 64 4.84 -1.51 7.17
C VAL A 64 3.86 -0.52 7.78
N TYR A 65 2.60 -0.64 7.40
CA TYR A 65 1.54 -0.02 8.19
C TYR A 65 1.40 -0.80 9.50
N SER A 66 1.58 -0.14 10.64
CA SER A 66 1.43 -0.79 11.95
C SER A 66 0.37 -0.10 12.81
N CYS A 67 -0.53 -0.89 13.36
CA CYS A 67 -1.48 -0.50 14.38
C CYS A 67 -1.48 -1.52 15.52
N GLN A 68 -0.64 -1.27 16.51
CA GLN A 68 -0.48 -2.08 17.72
C GLN A 68 -1.55 -1.71 18.78
N PRO A 69 -1.84 -2.60 19.75
CA PRO A 69 -2.87 -2.37 20.78
C PRO A 69 -2.75 -1.05 21.55
N PHE A 70 -1.53 -0.56 21.75
CA PHE A 70 -1.24 0.70 22.46
C PHE A 70 -1.16 1.92 21.53
N ALA A 71 -1.24 1.72 20.21
CA ALA A 71 -1.34 2.81 19.26
C ALA A 71 -2.79 3.29 19.19
N GLN A 72 -3.00 4.59 19.33
CA GLN A 72 -4.27 5.19 18.96
C GLN A 72 -4.33 5.14 17.43
N CYS A 73 -5.24 4.34 16.86
CA CYS A 73 -5.46 4.28 15.40
C CYS A 73 -6.91 4.59 15.02
N GLY A 74 -7.75 4.93 16.00
CA GLY A 74 -9.19 5.08 15.80
C GLY A 74 -9.90 3.75 15.48
N GLY A 75 -11.06 3.87 14.84
CA GLY A 75 -11.91 2.74 14.46
C GLY A 75 -11.42 2.01 13.20
N HIS A 76 -12.15 0.96 12.79
CA HIS A 76 -11.82 0.18 11.58
C HIS A 76 -11.75 1.04 10.31
N GLY A 77 -12.65 2.01 10.16
CA GLY A 77 -12.64 2.94 9.01
C GLY A 77 -11.39 3.83 8.96
N ASP A 78 -10.96 4.34 10.11
CA ASP A 78 -9.77 5.19 10.22
C ASP A 78 -8.49 4.42 9.87
N ARG A 79 -8.40 3.17 10.32
CA ARG A 79 -7.29 2.27 10.00
C ARG A 79 -7.24 1.94 8.52
N LEU A 80 -8.39 1.65 7.90
CA LEU A 80 -8.45 1.43 6.45
C LEU A 80 -8.01 2.67 5.68
N ASN A 81 -8.39 3.88 6.13
CA ASN A 81 -7.90 5.12 5.54
C ASN A 81 -6.38 5.26 5.65
N GLY A 82 -5.81 4.90 6.80
CA GLY A 82 -4.37 4.88 7.00
C GLY A 82 -3.65 3.86 6.12
N ILE A 83 -4.18 2.63 6.03
CA ILE A 83 -3.66 1.56 5.16
C ILE A 83 -3.65 1.98 3.69
N ILE A 84 -4.76 2.56 3.21
CA ILE A 84 -4.88 3.01 1.81
C ILE A 84 -3.82 4.08 1.50
N THR A 85 -3.62 5.03 2.41
CA THR A 85 -2.59 6.08 2.27
C THR A 85 -1.18 5.50 2.31
N ALA A 86 -0.90 4.62 3.28
CA ALA A 86 0.40 3.98 3.45
C ALA A 86 0.78 3.09 2.26
N PHE A 87 -0.19 2.36 1.68
CA PHE A 87 0.00 1.58 0.47
C PHE A 87 0.42 2.47 -0.71
N LEU A 88 -0.31 3.56 -0.95
CA LEU A 88 0.04 4.47 -2.04
C LEU A 88 1.41 5.12 -1.81
N LEU A 89 1.75 5.48 -0.57
CA LEU A 89 3.08 5.94 -0.23
C LEU A 89 4.15 4.88 -0.53
N ALA A 90 3.91 3.61 -0.21
CA ALA A 90 4.81 2.50 -0.51
C ALA A 90 5.01 2.32 -2.02
N VAL A 91 3.93 2.41 -2.80
CA VAL A 91 3.97 2.40 -4.27
C VAL A 91 4.85 3.54 -4.81
N LEU A 92 4.63 4.77 -4.32
CA LEU A 92 5.33 5.95 -4.82
C LEU A 92 6.80 6.03 -4.37
N THR A 93 7.15 5.37 -3.26
CA THR A 93 8.53 5.29 -2.73
C THR A 93 9.28 4.02 -3.14
N GLY A 94 8.64 3.12 -3.89
CA GLY A 94 9.25 1.86 -4.32
C GLY A 94 9.53 0.89 -3.16
N ARG A 95 8.69 0.89 -2.13
CA ARG A 95 8.80 0.02 -0.95
C ARG A 95 7.77 -1.11 -1.00
N ALA A 96 8.19 -2.32 -0.64
CA ALA A 96 7.28 -3.45 -0.49
C ALA A 96 6.34 -3.20 0.70
N PHE A 97 5.03 -3.23 0.45
CA PHE A 97 4.02 -2.88 1.45
C PHE A 97 3.57 -4.09 2.28
N PHE A 98 3.48 -3.90 3.59
CA PHE A 98 2.92 -4.88 4.52
C PHE A 98 2.01 -4.22 5.56
N ILE A 99 1.15 -5.02 6.17
CA ILE A 99 0.19 -4.59 7.19
C ILE A 99 0.38 -5.45 8.45
N ASP A 100 0.59 -4.74 9.55
CA ASP A 100 0.63 -5.23 10.91
C ASP A 100 -0.53 -4.60 11.70
N SER A 101 -1.65 -5.31 11.84
CA SER A 101 -2.88 -4.80 12.47
C SER A 101 -3.66 -5.94 13.11
N GLU A 102 -3.19 -6.42 14.25
CA GLU A 102 -3.77 -7.58 14.96
C GLU A 102 -4.87 -7.21 15.97
N SER A 103 -4.88 -5.98 16.48
CA SER A 103 -5.82 -5.54 17.52
C SER A 103 -6.66 -4.36 17.03
N PRO A 104 -7.97 -4.23 17.39
CA PRO A 104 -8.72 -5.12 18.28
C PRO A 104 -9.25 -6.38 17.57
N LEU A 105 -9.20 -6.41 16.24
CA LEU A 105 -9.57 -7.56 15.43
C LEU A 105 -8.51 -7.76 14.35
N PRO A 106 -7.96 -8.98 14.20
CA PRO A 106 -7.02 -9.27 13.13
C PRO A 106 -7.66 -9.01 11.77
N LEU A 107 -7.00 -8.21 10.94
CA LEU A 107 -7.51 -7.86 9.61
C LEU A 107 -7.80 -9.11 8.76
N GLN A 108 -6.97 -10.15 8.94
CA GLN A 108 -7.03 -11.44 8.24
C GLN A 108 -8.31 -12.23 8.52
N LEU A 109 -9.04 -11.92 9.61
CA LEU A 109 -10.31 -12.57 9.91
C LEU A 109 -11.40 -12.19 8.89
N LEU A 110 -11.36 -10.94 8.41
CA LEU A 110 -12.39 -10.36 7.55
C LEU A 110 -11.93 -10.18 6.10
N LEU A 111 -10.64 -9.86 5.90
CA LEU A 111 -10.05 -9.56 4.60
C LEU A 111 -8.85 -10.46 4.33
N GLN A 112 -8.70 -10.89 3.09
CA GLN A 112 -7.56 -11.68 2.61
C GLN A 112 -6.84 -10.93 1.48
N PRO A 113 -5.54 -11.22 1.25
CA PRO A 113 -4.80 -10.73 0.09
C PRO A 113 -5.52 -10.97 -1.23
N ARG A 114 -5.37 -10.04 -2.18
CA ARG A 114 -5.88 -10.17 -3.55
C ARG A 114 -4.79 -9.98 -4.60
N GLY A 115 -4.37 -8.73 -4.84
CA GLY A 115 -3.36 -8.38 -5.84
C GLY A 115 -1.93 -8.49 -5.30
N ILE A 116 -1.73 -8.17 -4.03
CA ILE A 116 -0.44 -8.31 -3.33
C ILE A 116 -0.64 -9.03 -2.00
N ASP A 117 0.41 -9.69 -1.51
CA ASP A 117 0.40 -10.35 -0.21
C ASP A 117 0.95 -9.44 0.89
N TRP A 118 0.08 -8.60 1.43
CA TRP A 118 0.42 -7.63 2.47
C TRP A 118 0.67 -8.24 3.86
N ARG A 119 0.53 -9.56 4.03
CA ARG A 119 0.72 -10.20 5.35
C ARG A 119 2.18 -10.15 5.77
N VAL A 120 2.41 -9.87 7.05
CA VAL A 120 3.71 -10.00 7.68
C VAL A 120 3.99 -11.49 7.98
N TYR A 121 5.20 -11.95 7.69
CA TYR A 121 5.67 -13.32 7.97
C TYR A 121 6.80 -13.29 9.01
N GLY A 122 6.89 -14.34 9.84
CA GLY A 122 8.05 -14.62 10.70
C GLY A 122 8.38 -13.57 11.76
N GLY A 123 7.38 -12.81 12.21
CA GLY A 123 7.57 -11.83 13.28
C GLY A 123 8.43 -10.65 12.86
N LEU A 124 7.86 -9.71 12.08
CA LEU A 124 8.21 -8.30 12.28
C LEU A 124 7.81 -7.77 13.67
N GLN A 125 7.37 -8.65 14.58
CA GLN A 125 7.17 -8.39 16.01
C GLN A 125 8.43 -7.86 16.71
N ALA A 126 9.61 -7.93 16.08
CA ALA A 126 10.78 -7.14 16.47
C ALA A 126 10.82 -5.76 15.77
N THR A 127 9.71 -5.01 15.75
CA THR A 127 9.75 -3.58 15.39
C THR A 127 10.53 -2.74 16.41
N ALA A 128 10.88 -3.33 17.56
CA ALA A 128 11.80 -2.76 18.54
C ALA A 128 13.17 -2.43 17.88
N GLY A 129 13.39 -1.15 17.63
CA GLY A 129 14.61 -0.63 16.98
C GLY A 129 14.44 -0.22 15.52
N LEU A 130 13.29 -0.50 14.88
CA LEU A 130 12.98 0.00 13.56
C LEU A 130 12.49 1.45 13.63
N ARG A 131 12.69 2.22 12.55
CA ARG A 131 12.19 3.60 12.47
C ARG A 131 10.66 3.57 12.45
N HIS A 132 10.08 3.87 13.60
CA HIS A 132 8.64 4.03 13.78
C HIS A 132 8.24 5.50 13.67
N ILE A 133 7.33 5.80 12.76
CA ILE A 133 6.83 7.15 12.55
C ILE A 133 5.32 7.15 12.77
N SER A 134 4.87 7.91 13.76
CA SER A 134 3.45 8.06 14.08
C SER A 134 2.93 9.42 13.62
N TYR A 135 1.92 9.37 12.76
CA TYR A 135 1.18 10.53 12.26
C TYR A 135 -0.26 10.60 12.82
N HIS A 136 -0.54 9.90 13.92
CA HIS A 136 -1.83 9.96 14.60
C HIS A 136 -2.19 11.41 14.91
N ASP A 137 -3.31 11.89 14.38
CA ASP A 137 -3.82 13.27 14.53
C ASP A 137 -2.83 14.38 14.09
N LYS A 138 -1.80 14.02 13.31
CA LYS A 138 -0.73 14.94 12.87
C LYS A 138 -0.68 15.07 11.35
N ARG A 139 -1.81 15.44 10.73
CA ARG A 139 -1.92 15.61 9.27
C ARG A 139 -0.89 16.59 8.70
N TRP A 140 -0.73 17.74 9.34
CA TRP A 140 0.23 18.77 8.93
C TRP A 140 1.69 18.25 8.97
N GLN A 141 2.01 17.43 9.98
CA GLN A 141 3.34 16.84 10.11
C GLN A 141 3.58 15.80 9.01
N PHE A 142 2.58 14.98 8.69
CA PHE A 142 2.65 14.05 7.57
C PHE A 142 2.98 14.76 6.27
N GLU A 143 2.26 15.85 5.96
CA GLU A 143 2.49 16.66 4.75
C GLU A 143 3.88 17.29 4.73
N ALA A 144 4.33 17.85 5.85
CA ALA A 144 5.67 18.43 6.00
C ALA A 144 6.78 17.38 5.84
N ASP A 145 6.54 16.14 6.25
CA ASP A 145 7.52 15.06 6.19
C ASP A 145 7.52 14.30 4.85
N LEU A 146 6.58 14.56 3.92
CA LEU A 146 6.51 13.84 2.63
C LEU A 146 7.83 13.88 1.85
N GLY A 147 8.56 15.01 1.90
CA GLY A 147 9.90 15.09 1.31
C GLY A 147 10.89 14.12 1.96
N LYS A 148 10.95 14.10 3.30
CA LYS A 148 11.83 13.21 4.08
C LYS A 148 11.48 11.75 3.90
N LEU A 149 10.19 11.42 3.82
CA LEU A 149 9.71 10.05 3.62
C LEU A 149 10.23 9.44 2.31
N THR A 150 10.48 10.25 1.29
CA THR A 150 11.08 9.78 0.02
C THR A 150 12.59 9.57 0.08
N SER A 151 13.28 10.20 1.03
CA SER A 151 14.74 10.13 1.17
C SER A 151 15.23 9.15 2.23
N PHE A 152 14.32 8.51 2.96
CA PHE A 152 14.72 7.51 3.96
C PHE A 152 15.38 6.30 3.30
N GLU A 153 16.59 5.97 3.77
CA GLU A 153 17.40 4.86 3.29
C GLU A 153 17.16 3.57 4.09
N GLU A 154 16.47 3.67 5.22
CA GLU A 154 16.16 2.54 6.09
C GLU A 154 15.46 1.43 5.31
N GLU A 155 15.92 0.20 5.53
CA GLU A 155 15.33 -0.99 4.93
C GLU A 155 13.87 -1.11 5.32
N VAL A 156 13.53 -0.87 6.60
CA VAL A 156 12.15 -0.94 7.07
C VAL A 156 11.70 0.42 7.61
N LEU A 157 10.60 0.92 7.04
CA LEU A 157 9.85 2.03 7.62
C LEU A 157 8.55 1.51 8.19
N VAL A 158 8.31 1.80 9.47
CA VAL A 158 7.04 1.47 10.11
C VAL A 158 6.26 2.77 10.31
N ILE A 159 5.06 2.82 9.75
CA ILE A 159 4.21 4.01 9.80
C ILE A 159 2.88 3.67 10.46
N ASN A 160 2.47 4.52 11.38
CA ASN A 160 1.14 4.53 11.96
C ASN A 160 0.40 5.80 11.52
N MET A 161 -0.81 5.64 10.99
CA MET A 161 -1.69 6.76 10.65
C MET A 161 -3.16 6.32 10.57
N ASN A 162 -4.07 7.28 10.70
CA ASN A 162 -5.52 7.07 10.79
C ASN A 162 -6.32 7.92 9.79
N TYR A 163 -5.66 8.52 8.78
CA TYR A 163 -6.29 9.42 7.82
C TYR A 163 -6.05 9.04 6.36
N ARG A 164 -6.99 9.47 5.51
CA ARG A 164 -6.88 9.38 4.06
C ARG A 164 -6.19 10.63 3.52
N MET A 165 -4.91 10.52 3.15
CA MET A 165 -4.09 11.64 2.66
C MET A 165 -3.66 11.45 1.20
N ILE A 166 -4.49 10.79 0.39
CA ILE A 166 -4.20 10.50 -1.03
C ILE A 166 -3.87 11.80 -1.79
N ARG A 167 -4.66 12.86 -1.59
CA ARG A 167 -4.46 14.15 -2.27
C ARG A 167 -3.06 14.72 -2.01
N SER A 168 -2.64 14.77 -0.74
CA SER A 168 -1.35 15.30 -0.33
C SER A 168 -0.18 14.52 -0.96
N LEU A 169 -0.33 13.21 -1.19
CA LEU A 169 0.68 12.40 -1.89
C LEU A 169 0.86 12.80 -3.36
N PHE A 170 -0.20 13.23 -4.06
CA PHE A 170 -0.11 13.70 -5.45
C PHE A 170 0.42 15.14 -5.53
N GLU A 171 0.05 15.98 -4.57
CA GLU A 171 0.45 17.40 -4.52
C GLU A 171 1.91 17.57 -4.08
N ALA A 172 2.49 16.61 -3.35
CA ALA A 172 3.89 16.64 -2.94
C ALA A 172 4.85 16.58 -4.14
N PRO A 173 5.73 17.59 -4.33
CA PRO A 173 6.65 17.64 -5.46
C PRO A 173 7.52 16.38 -5.60
N ALA A 174 8.03 15.87 -4.48
CA ALA A 174 8.89 14.68 -4.41
C ALA A 174 8.20 13.40 -4.93
N LEU A 175 6.89 13.30 -4.75
CA LEU A 175 6.10 12.11 -5.09
C LEU A 175 5.40 12.25 -6.46
N SER A 176 5.10 13.47 -6.88
CA SER A 176 4.42 13.74 -8.16
C SER A 176 5.18 13.15 -9.37
N LYS A 177 6.51 13.17 -9.34
CA LYS A 177 7.36 12.58 -10.39
C LYS A 177 7.28 11.06 -10.41
N ALA A 178 7.24 10.42 -9.24
CA ALA A 178 7.08 8.97 -9.11
C ALA A 178 5.69 8.52 -9.60
N SER A 179 4.64 9.26 -9.22
CA SER A 179 3.26 9.03 -9.68
C SER A 179 3.18 9.01 -11.22
N ARG A 180 3.75 10.03 -11.88
CA ARG A 180 3.78 10.10 -13.36
C ARG A 180 4.57 8.95 -14.00
N LYS A 181 5.69 8.51 -13.41
CA LYS A 181 6.47 7.36 -13.90
C LYS A 181 5.69 6.04 -13.83
N LEU A 182 4.75 5.94 -12.90
CA LEU A 182 3.86 4.79 -12.75
C LEU A 182 2.59 4.90 -13.62
N GLY A 183 2.51 5.93 -14.48
CA GLY A 183 1.33 6.18 -15.33
C GLY A 183 0.08 6.53 -14.52
N LEU A 184 0.23 6.99 -13.27
CA LEU A 184 -0.86 7.58 -12.51
C LEU A 184 -1.07 9.04 -12.97
N PRO A 185 -2.31 9.56 -12.90
CA PRO A 185 -2.62 10.91 -13.34
C PRO A 185 -1.92 11.98 -12.48
N GLY A 186 -1.91 13.23 -12.96
CA GLY A 186 -1.29 14.35 -12.24
C GLY A 186 -1.98 14.73 -10.93
N SER A 187 -3.21 14.27 -10.72
CA SER A 187 -4.02 14.49 -9.51
C SER A 187 -4.69 13.19 -9.07
N ALA A 188 -5.12 13.14 -7.80
CA ALA A 188 -5.78 11.97 -7.25
C ALA A 188 -7.11 11.67 -7.97
N PRO A 189 -7.28 10.47 -8.57
CA PRO A 189 -8.57 10.04 -9.12
C PRO A 189 -9.65 9.96 -8.04
N PRO A 190 -10.92 10.28 -8.36
CA PRO A 190 -12.01 10.32 -7.38
C PRO A 190 -12.27 8.96 -6.70
N PHE A 191 -12.03 7.84 -7.41
CA PHE A 191 -12.27 6.49 -6.89
C PHE A 191 -10.99 5.74 -6.50
N LEU A 192 -9.84 6.42 -6.45
CA LEU A 192 -8.55 5.74 -6.21
C LEU A 192 -8.53 4.96 -4.89
N ALA A 193 -9.20 5.45 -3.85
CA ALA A 193 -9.30 4.73 -2.58
C ALA A 193 -10.00 3.37 -2.74
N ALA A 194 -11.06 3.30 -3.54
CA ALA A 194 -11.77 2.05 -3.82
C ALA A 194 -10.91 1.12 -4.69
N GLU A 195 -10.23 1.67 -5.70
CA GLU A 195 -9.33 0.88 -6.54
C GLU A 195 -8.14 0.31 -5.74
N ILE A 196 -7.59 1.08 -4.79
CA ILE A 196 -6.55 0.59 -3.86
C ILE A 196 -7.12 -0.52 -2.99
N PHE A 197 -8.33 -0.35 -2.45
CA PHE A 197 -8.98 -1.38 -1.65
C PHE A 197 -9.14 -2.68 -2.45
N ASP A 198 -9.55 -2.60 -3.72
CA ASP A 198 -9.67 -3.76 -4.61
C ASP A 198 -8.33 -4.43 -4.93
N VAL A 199 -7.22 -3.69 -4.97
CA VAL A 199 -5.87 -4.27 -5.11
C VAL A 199 -5.49 -5.03 -3.83
N LEU A 200 -5.75 -4.46 -2.66
CA LEU A 200 -5.29 -5.01 -1.39
C LEU A 200 -6.13 -6.18 -0.91
N PHE A 201 -7.44 -6.10 -1.05
CA PHE A 201 -8.37 -6.91 -0.29
C PHE A 201 -9.36 -7.67 -1.14
N ALA A 202 -9.57 -8.92 -0.77
CA ALA A 202 -10.77 -9.68 -1.05
C ALA A 202 -11.45 -10.04 0.28
N PRO A 203 -12.78 -10.17 0.33
CA PRO A 203 -13.44 -10.63 1.55
C PRO A 203 -13.10 -12.10 1.83
N THR A 204 -12.96 -12.46 3.10
CA THR A 204 -12.83 -13.87 3.50
C THR A 204 -14.13 -14.64 3.24
N GLN A 205 -14.09 -15.96 3.35
CA GLN A 205 -15.32 -16.76 3.31
C GLN A 205 -16.27 -16.39 4.45
N LEU A 206 -15.72 -16.20 5.66
CA LEU A 206 -16.49 -15.77 6.84
C LEU A 206 -17.25 -14.47 6.56
N LEU A 207 -16.57 -13.42 6.10
CA LEU A 207 -17.21 -12.15 5.77
C LEU A 207 -18.25 -12.29 4.66
N ARG A 208 -17.98 -13.12 3.64
CA ARG A 208 -18.94 -13.38 2.55
C ARG A 208 -20.21 -14.05 3.06
N GLN A 209 -20.08 -15.06 3.93
CA GLN A 209 -21.22 -15.78 4.51
C GLN A 209 -22.06 -14.86 5.39
N GLU A 210 -21.42 -14.06 6.24
CA GLU A 210 -22.10 -13.10 7.11
C GLU A 210 -22.89 -12.06 6.31
N VAL A 211 -22.25 -11.44 5.31
CA VAL A 211 -22.92 -10.47 4.43
C VAL A 211 -24.07 -11.11 3.65
N HIS A 212 -23.94 -12.38 3.26
CA HIS A 212 -25.01 -13.11 2.59
C HIS A 212 -26.20 -13.34 3.53
N SER A 213 -25.97 -13.85 4.75
CA SER A 213 -27.03 -14.09 5.75
C SER A 213 -27.83 -12.83 6.05
N LEU A 214 -27.13 -11.72 6.31
CA LEU A 214 -27.76 -10.43 6.60
C LEU A 214 -28.58 -9.87 5.43
N ARG A 215 -28.22 -10.22 4.18
CA ARG A 215 -28.99 -9.83 3.00
C ARG A 215 -30.24 -10.69 2.82
N THR A 216 -30.15 -11.98 3.13
CA THR A 216 -31.29 -12.91 3.03
C THR A 216 -32.30 -12.69 4.15
N GLU A 217 -31.85 -12.43 5.39
CA GLU A 217 -32.73 -12.14 6.54
C GLU A 217 -33.50 -10.81 6.39
N ARG A 218 -32.98 -9.88 5.59
CA ARG A 218 -33.62 -8.59 5.31
C ARG A 218 -34.41 -8.58 4.01
N ALA A 219 -34.48 -9.69 3.28
CA ALA A 219 -35.37 -9.79 2.12
C ALA A 219 -36.81 -9.82 2.66
N PRO A 220 -37.67 -8.85 2.29
CA PRO A 220 -39.03 -8.80 2.81
C PRO A 220 -39.80 -10.06 2.39
N GLU A 221 -40.43 -10.72 3.35
CA GLU A 221 -41.56 -11.63 3.12
C GLU A 221 -42.74 -10.82 2.56
N HIS A 222 -42.65 -10.42 1.30
CA HIS A 222 -43.79 -9.84 0.59
C HIS A 222 -43.83 -10.44 -0.80
N LEU A 223 -44.63 -11.52 -0.91
CA LEU A 223 -45.49 -11.88 -2.03
C LEU A 223 -46.14 -13.22 -1.66
N ASP A 224 -47.18 -13.17 -0.83
CA ASP A 224 -48.27 -14.16 -0.79
C ASP A 224 -49.38 -13.60 0.11
N SER A 225 -50.24 -12.77 -0.49
CA SER A 225 -51.58 -12.41 -0.01
C SER A 225 -52.44 -12.07 -1.20
#